data_AF-A0A132GP85-F1
#
_entry.id   AF-A0A132GP85-F1
#
_cell.length_a   1.000
_cell.length_b   1.000
_cell.length_c   1.000
_cell.angle_alpha   90.00
_cell.angle_beta   90.00
_cell.angle_gamma   90.00
#
_symmetry.space_group_name_H-M   'P 1'
#
loop_
_entity.id
_entity.type
_entity.pdbx_description
1 polymer ?
#
loop_
_entity_poly.entity_id
_entity_poly.type
_entity_poly.pdbx_seq_one_letter_code
_entity_poly.pdbx_strand_id
1 'polypeptide(L)'
;SCYTCQFASMNRQGDISLGDFWGYHKKRPDLRHDKGLSLIISNSAKGEKIIDGLRNYGACFIEVDEESVKVTGNRNIYLPLKRPEIRDHVYEELEQHGFEYIANMYFRKAHTWQNKLKNFLPPVIANAFKKKYYIVT
;
A
#
# COMPACT_ATOMS: atom_id res chain seq x y z
N SER A 1 11.41 14.91 -3.48
CA SER A 1 10.22 15.26 -2.65
C SER A 1 9.85 14.18 -1.64
N CYS A 2 9.55 12.93 -2.03
CA CYS A 2 9.10 11.90 -1.06
C CYS A 2 10.13 11.55 0.03
N TYR A 3 11.42 11.73 -0.25
CA TYR A 3 12.52 11.40 0.67
C TYR A 3 12.81 12.47 1.73
N THR A 4 12.19 13.64 1.60
CA THR A 4 12.35 14.80 2.50
C THR A 4 10.99 15.43 2.83
N CYS A 5 9.92 14.64 2.72
CA CYS A 5 8.55 15.12 2.82
C CYS A 5 8.20 15.52 4.26
N GLN A 6 7.93 16.81 4.49
CA GLN A 6 7.52 17.31 5.81
C GLN A 6 6.15 16.78 6.26
N PHE A 7 5.32 16.31 5.33
CA PHE A 7 4.01 15.71 5.61
C PHE A 7 4.06 14.21 5.93
N ALA A 8 5.24 13.58 5.79
CA ALA A 8 5.43 12.19 6.15
C ALA A 8 5.67 12.07 7.67
N SER A 9 4.65 12.44 8.45
CA SER A 9 4.64 12.52 9.91
C SER A 9 3.23 12.24 10.40
N MET A 10 3.10 11.86 11.68
CA MET A 10 1.80 11.72 12.35
C MET A 10 1.15 13.09 12.61
N ASN A 11 1.95 14.15 12.74
CA ASN A 11 1.43 15.51 12.86
C ASN A 11 1.08 16.07 11.48
N ARG A 12 -0.16 15.85 11.03
CA ARG A 12 -0.65 16.27 9.72
C ARG A 12 -1.58 17.47 9.83
N GLN A 13 -1.51 18.34 8.84
CA GLN A 13 -2.23 19.62 8.80
C GLN A 13 -3.75 19.46 8.55
N GLY A 14 -4.17 18.39 7.87
CA GLY A 14 -5.59 18.13 7.62
C GLY A 14 -6.28 17.57 8.86
N ASP A 15 -7.57 17.87 9.04
CA ASP A 15 -8.35 17.37 10.18
C ASP A 15 -8.44 15.82 10.21
N ILE A 16 -8.42 15.18 9.03
CA ILE A 16 -8.51 13.72 8.86
C ILE A 16 -7.42 13.24 7.90
N SER A 17 -6.79 12.10 8.24
CA SER A 17 -6.02 11.29 7.30
C SER A 17 -6.83 10.06 6.90
N LEU A 18 -6.88 9.76 5.60
CA LEU A 18 -7.46 8.54 5.06
C LEU A 18 -6.41 7.78 4.25
N GLY A 19 -6.44 6.46 4.32
CA GLY A 19 -5.58 5.61 3.52
C GLY A 19 -6.00 4.15 3.57
N ASP A 20 -5.31 3.30 2.83
CA ASP A 20 -5.55 1.87 2.90
C ASP A 20 -4.90 1.26 4.14
N PHE A 21 -5.59 0.39 4.87
CA PHE A 21 -5.02 -0.23 6.06
C PHE A 21 -4.13 -1.45 5.73
N TRP A 22 -3.38 -1.44 4.63
CA TRP A 22 -2.70 -2.63 4.11
C TRP A 22 -1.69 -3.25 5.09
N GLY A 23 -1.72 -4.59 5.18
CA GLY A 23 -0.85 -5.34 6.08
C GLY A 23 -1.37 -5.48 7.51
N TYR A 24 -2.58 -4.96 7.81
CA TYR A 24 -3.22 -5.07 9.12
C TYR A 24 -3.27 -6.51 9.66
N HIS A 25 -3.47 -7.50 8.79
CA HIS A 25 -3.59 -8.92 9.14
C HIS A 25 -2.37 -9.48 9.89
N LYS A 26 -1.20 -8.83 9.80
CA LYS A 26 0.00 -9.25 10.54
C LYS A 26 -0.13 -9.10 12.06
N LYS A 27 -0.95 -8.14 12.52
CA LYS A 27 -1.19 -7.87 13.95
C LYS A 27 -2.66 -8.04 14.33
N ARG A 28 -3.57 -7.74 13.40
CA ARG A 28 -5.03 -7.81 13.56
C ARG A 28 -5.67 -8.76 12.55
N PRO A 29 -5.34 -10.07 12.57
CA PRO A 29 -5.96 -11.06 11.68
C PRO A 29 -7.47 -11.22 11.94
N ASP A 30 -7.93 -10.83 13.13
CA ASP A 30 -9.34 -10.79 13.52
C ASP A 30 -10.18 -9.83 12.66
N LEU A 31 -9.54 -8.79 12.09
CA LEU A 31 -10.19 -7.78 11.26
C LEU A 31 -10.32 -8.18 9.79
N ARG A 32 -10.17 -9.46 9.46
CA ARG A 32 -10.17 -9.94 8.08
C ARG A 32 -11.47 -9.56 7.37
N HIS A 33 -11.32 -8.81 6.27
CA HIS A 33 -12.43 -8.37 5.44
C HIS A 33 -12.12 -8.57 3.96
N ASP A 34 -13.05 -9.17 3.20
CA ASP A 34 -12.83 -9.61 1.82
C ASP A 34 -12.52 -8.46 0.85
N LYS A 35 -13.03 -7.26 1.15
CA LYS A 35 -12.81 -6.05 0.34
C LYS A 35 -11.63 -5.21 0.85
N GLY A 36 -10.94 -5.66 1.89
CA GLY A 36 -9.96 -4.85 2.62
C GLY A 36 -10.62 -3.87 3.59
N LEU A 37 -9.76 -3.14 4.30
CA LEU A 37 -10.11 -2.11 5.27
C LEU A 37 -9.37 -0.82 4.94
N SER A 38 -10.04 0.32 5.12
CA SER A 38 -9.42 1.64 5.12
C SER A 38 -9.02 2.03 6.54
N LEU A 39 -7.93 2.78 6.64
CA LEU A 39 -7.49 3.44 7.86
C LEU A 39 -7.95 4.90 7.83
N ILE A 40 -8.58 5.33 8.92
CA ILE A 40 -8.92 6.73 9.18
C ILE A 40 -8.20 7.17 10.45
N ILE A 41 -7.64 8.38 10.44
CA ILE A 41 -6.99 8.98 11.62
C ILE A 41 -7.53 10.39 11.78
N SER A 42 -7.98 10.69 12.99
CA SER A 42 -8.33 12.03 13.46
C SER A 42 -7.04 12.77 13.83
N ASN A 43 -6.76 13.92 13.22
CA ASN A 43 -5.58 14.73 13.56
C ASN A 43 -5.96 16.00 14.34
N SER A 44 -7.26 16.26 14.53
CA SER A 44 -7.76 17.46 15.23
C SER A 44 -9.11 17.17 15.90
N ALA A 45 -9.51 18.04 16.85
CA ALA A 45 -10.84 17.98 17.46
C ALA A 45 -11.99 18.15 16.44
N LYS A 46 -11.73 18.81 15.31
CA LYS A 46 -12.70 18.92 14.21
C LYS A 46 -12.78 17.62 13.41
N GLY A 47 -11.66 16.94 13.21
CA GLY A 47 -11.62 15.59 12.62
C GLY A 47 -12.44 14.60 13.41
N GLU A 48 -12.33 14.64 14.74
CA GLU A 48 -13.10 13.77 15.63
C GLU A 48 -14.60 13.97 15.47
N LYS A 49 -15.06 15.23 15.47
CA LYS A 49 -16.47 15.56 15.24
C LYS A 49 -16.98 15.08 13.89
N ILE A 50 -16.14 15.11 12.86
CA ILE A 50 -16.51 14.59 11.54
C ILE A 50 -16.65 13.07 11.59
N ILE A 51 -15.73 12.36 12.23
CA ILE A 51 -15.79 10.90 12.40
C ILE A 51 -17.04 10.48 13.19
N ASP A 52 -17.35 11.18 14.27
CA ASP A 52 -18.59 10.97 15.04
C ASP A 52 -19.84 11.25 14.20
N GLY A 53 -19.80 12.29 13.36
CA GLY A 53 -20.84 12.52 12.36
C GLY A 53 -21.01 11.32 11.43
N LEU A 54 -19.92 10.79 10.87
CA LEU A 54 -19.96 9.63 9.98
C LEU A 54 -20.53 8.38 10.66
N ARG A 55 -20.23 8.16 11.95
CA ARG A 55 -20.85 7.09 12.76
C ARG A 55 -22.38 7.22 12.74
N ASN A 56 -22.89 8.43 12.95
CA ASN A 56 -24.34 8.69 12.93
C ASN A 56 -24.97 8.50 11.54
N TYR A 57 -24.21 8.65 10.46
CA TYR A 57 -24.63 8.34 9.10
C TYR A 57 -24.48 6.86 8.71
N GLY A 58 -24.06 6.00 9.65
CA GLY A 58 -23.99 4.54 9.45
C GLY A 58 -22.62 4.01 9.03
N ALA A 59 -21.55 4.81 9.11
CA ALA A 59 -20.19 4.29 8.93
C ALA A 59 -19.75 3.45 10.14
N CYS A 60 -19.26 2.24 9.87
CA CYS A 60 -18.73 1.34 10.90
C CYS A 60 -17.23 1.57 11.06
N PHE A 61 -16.79 1.81 12.29
CA PHE A 61 -15.38 1.97 12.64
C PHE A 61 -14.98 0.93 13.67
N ILE A 62 -13.74 0.46 13.57
CA ILE A 62 -13.12 -0.41 14.56
C ILE A 62 -11.86 0.31 15.04
N GLU A 63 -11.82 0.58 16.34
CA GLU A 63 -10.65 1.19 16.95
C GLU A 63 -9.46 0.23 16.89
N VAL A 64 -8.30 0.78 16.55
CA VAL A 64 -7.04 0.05 16.49
C VAL A 64 -5.95 0.87 17.16
N ASP A 65 -5.04 0.20 17.84
CA ASP A 65 -3.89 0.84 18.47
C ASP A 65 -2.85 1.27 17.42
N GLU A 66 -1.98 2.20 17.81
CA GLU A 66 -0.94 2.72 16.92
C GLU A 66 0.07 1.63 16.47
N GLU A 67 0.30 0.59 17.28
CA GLU A 67 1.19 -0.52 16.92
C GLU A 67 0.61 -1.32 15.74
N SER A 68 -0.70 -1.54 15.73
CA SER A 68 -1.45 -2.13 14.61
C SER A 68 -1.30 -1.30 13.33
N VAL A 69 -1.14 0.03 13.44
CA VAL A 69 -0.85 0.91 12.30
C VAL A 69 0.64 0.86 11.91
N LYS A 70 1.56 0.78 12.86
CA LYS A 70 3.02 0.68 12.60
C LYS A 70 3.43 -0.56 11.83
N VAL A 71 2.75 -1.68 12.05
CA VAL A 71 3.03 -2.93 11.32
C VAL A 71 2.59 -2.89 9.85
N THR A 72 1.78 -1.89 9.47
CA THR A 72 1.35 -1.70 8.08
C THR A 72 2.52 -1.28 7.19
N GLY A 73 2.36 -1.45 5.88
CA GLY A 73 3.34 -0.96 4.90
C GLY A 73 3.43 0.57 4.79
N ASN A 74 2.60 1.31 5.52
CA ASN A 74 2.39 2.75 5.34
C ASN A 74 3.46 3.60 6.06
N ARG A 75 4.74 3.35 5.82
CA ARG A 75 5.86 4.00 6.54
C ARG A 75 5.82 5.54 6.48
N ASN A 76 5.31 6.10 5.38
CA ASN A 76 5.14 7.54 5.18
C ASN A 76 4.18 8.21 6.15
N ILE A 77 3.47 7.45 7.00
CA ILE A 77 2.67 8.02 8.08
C ILE A 77 3.52 8.48 9.26
N TYR A 78 4.75 7.97 9.38
CA TYR A 78 5.63 8.27 10.50
C TYR A 78 6.88 9.05 10.08
N LEU A 79 7.46 8.72 8.93
CA LEU A 79 8.68 9.38 8.46
C LEU A 79 8.84 9.33 6.92
N PRO A 80 9.62 10.26 6.33
CA PRO A 80 10.08 10.13 4.95
C PRO A 80 10.86 8.84 4.71
N LEU A 81 10.73 8.27 3.51
CA LEU A 81 11.54 7.12 3.11
C LEU A 81 13.00 7.55 2.85
N LYS A 82 13.94 6.62 3.03
CA LYS A 82 15.30 6.77 2.48
C LYS A 82 15.26 6.56 0.98
N ARG A 83 15.94 7.42 0.21
CA ARG A 83 16.13 7.22 -1.23
C ARG A 83 17.00 5.98 -1.46
N PRO A 84 16.54 4.97 -2.23
CA PRO A 84 17.38 3.86 -2.64
C PRO A 84 18.49 4.33 -3.58
N GLU A 85 19.71 3.83 -3.39
CA GLU A 85 20.90 4.23 -4.19
C GLU A 85 20.72 3.92 -5.68
N ILE A 86 20.13 2.77 -6.02
CA ILE A 86 19.81 2.37 -7.40
C ILE A 86 18.96 3.40 -8.15
N ARG A 87 18.23 4.25 -7.41
CA ARG A 87 17.36 5.23 -8.04
C ARG A 87 18.17 6.21 -8.88
N ASP A 88 19.33 6.68 -8.42
CA ASP A 88 20.13 7.64 -9.19
C ASP A 88 20.60 7.03 -10.51
N HIS A 89 21.12 5.81 -10.46
CA HIS A 89 21.51 5.05 -11.65
C HIS A 89 20.36 4.85 -12.64
N VAL A 90 19.15 4.49 -12.16
CA VAL A 90 17.98 4.32 -13.03
C VAL A 90 17.58 5.62 -13.74
N TYR A 91 17.73 6.78 -13.08
CA TYR A 91 17.43 8.08 -13.71
C TYR A 91 18.51 8.47 -14.73
N GLU A 92 19.79 8.22 -14.45
CA GLU A 92 20.88 8.44 -15.41
C GLU A 92 20.69 7.62 -16.68
N GLU A 93 20.40 6.32 -16.55
CA GLU A 93 20.13 5.46 -17.70
C GLU A 93 18.85 5.86 -18.44
N LEU A 94 17.84 6.37 -17.74
CA LEU A 94 16.62 6.88 -18.36
C LEU A 94 16.91 8.10 -19.25
N GLU A 95 17.76 9.01 -18.79
CA GLU A 95 18.16 10.19 -19.55
C GLU A 95 19.04 9.82 -20.76
N GLN A 96 19.93 8.83 -20.61
CA GLN A 96 20.87 8.41 -21.66
C GLN A 96 20.23 7.53 -22.74
N HIS A 97 19.33 6.63 -22.35
CA HIS A 97 18.82 5.56 -23.22
C HIS A 97 17.30 5.63 -23.45
N GLY A 98 16.60 6.48 -22.71
CA GLY A 98 15.17 6.67 -22.85
C GLY A 98 14.32 5.59 -22.17
N PHE A 99 13.01 5.79 -22.24
CA PHE A 99 12.03 4.96 -21.54
C PHE A 99 12.05 3.50 -21.99
N GLU A 100 12.18 3.23 -23.29
CA GLU A 100 12.14 1.85 -23.82
C GLU A 100 13.27 0.98 -23.27
N TYR A 101 14.47 1.54 -23.11
CA TYR A 101 15.60 0.84 -22.52
C TYR A 101 15.32 0.46 -21.07
N ILE A 102 14.91 1.44 -20.24
CA ILE A 102 14.57 1.21 -18.83
C ILE A 102 13.42 0.22 -18.67
N ALA A 103 12.40 0.33 -19.51
CA ALA A 103 11.27 -0.59 -19.53
C ALA A 103 11.74 -2.04 -19.77
N ASN A 104 12.64 -2.26 -20.73
CA ASN A 104 13.14 -3.60 -21.04
C ASN A 104 14.11 -4.16 -19.98
N MET A 105 14.88 -3.30 -19.31
CA MET A 105 15.90 -3.68 -18.34
C MET A 105 15.32 -3.92 -16.94
N TYR A 106 14.50 -2.99 -16.43
CA TYR A 106 14.08 -2.98 -15.03
C TYR A 106 12.66 -3.45 -14.78
N PHE A 107 11.75 -3.26 -15.73
CA PHE A 107 10.44 -3.86 -15.57
C PHE A 107 10.59 -5.35 -15.77
N ARG A 108 10.12 -6.12 -14.77
CA ARG A 108 9.97 -7.57 -14.88
C ARG A 108 9.39 -7.86 -16.26
N LYS A 109 10.14 -8.56 -17.11
CA LYS A 109 9.58 -9.11 -18.35
C LYS A 109 8.31 -9.84 -17.95
N ALA A 110 7.15 -9.25 -18.26
CA ALA A 110 5.85 -9.91 -18.15
C ALA A 110 5.84 -11.24 -18.93
N HIS A 111 6.87 -11.45 -19.74
CA HIS A 111 7.18 -12.58 -20.59
C HIS A 111 8.16 -13.60 -19.99
N THR A 112 8.22 -13.82 -18.67
CA THR A 112 8.77 -15.10 -18.18
C THR A 112 7.92 -16.24 -18.78
N TRP A 113 8.54 -17.35 -19.14
CA TRP A 113 7.82 -18.50 -19.71
C TRP A 113 6.66 -18.95 -18.82
N GLN A 114 6.81 -18.80 -17.49
CA GLN A 114 5.78 -19.03 -16.49
C GLN A 114 4.56 -18.12 -16.65
N ASN A 115 4.77 -16.83 -16.96
CA ASN A 115 3.67 -15.89 -17.17
C ASN A 115 3.01 -16.08 -18.55
N LYS A 116 3.78 -16.43 -19.59
CA LYS A 116 3.21 -16.84 -20.88
C LYS A 116 2.33 -18.08 -20.72
N LEU A 117 2.81 -19.12 -20.02
CA LEU A 117 2.02 -20.31 -19.71
C LEU A 117 0.74 -19.99 -18.94
N LYS A 118 0.80 -19.09 -17.96
CA LYS A 118 -0.40 -18.64 -17.22
C LYS A 118 -1.46 -18.00 -18.12
N ASN A 119 -1.06 -17.32 -19.19
CA ASN A 119 -2.00 -16.72 -20.15
C ASN A 119 -2.63 -17.74 -21.12
N PHE A 120 -2.04 -18.92 -21.28
CA PHE A 120 -2.61 -20.02 -22.08
C PHE A 120 -3.48 -20.97 -21.25
N LEU A 121 -3.41 -20.90 -19.91
CA LEU A 121 -4.23 -21.71 -19.03
C LEU A 121 -5.63 -21.08 -18.88
N PRO A 122 -6.72 -21.87 -18.97
CA PRO A 122 -8.06 -21.41 -18.65
C PRO A 122 -8.12 -20.74 -17.26
N PRO A 123 -8.94 -19.69 -17.06
CA PRO A 123 -9.00 -18.92 -15.82
C PRO A 123 -9.20 -19.79 -14.56
N VAL A 124 -9.94 -20.90 -14.69
CA VAL A 124 -10.19 -21.87 -13.61
C VAL A 124 -8.88 -22.49 -13.10
N ILE A 125 -8.00 -22.90 -14.02
CA ILE A 125 -6.71 -23.52 -13.69
C ILE A 125 -5.73 -22.45 -13.18
N ALA A 126 -5.66 -21.30 -13.85
CA ALA A 126 -4.81 -20.19 -13.43
C ALA A 126 -5.15 -19.67 -12.00
N ASN A 127 -6.45 -19.63 -11.65
CA ASN A 127 -6.91 -19.23 -10.33
C ASN A 127 -6.70 -20.31 -9.26
N ALA A 128 -6.71 -21.59 -9.61
CA ALA A 128 -6.35 -22.67 -8.68
C ALA A 128 -4.88 -22.57 -8.21
N PHE A 129 -3.97 -22.17 -9.11
CA PHE A 129 -2.57 -21.89 -8.76
C PHE A 129 -2.41 -20.64 -7.88
N LYS A 130 -3.22 -19.59 -8.07
CA LYS A 130 -3.23 -18.41 -7.18
C LYS A 130 -3.66 -18.75 -5.75
N LYS A 131 -4.65 -19.63 -5.60
CA LYS A 131 -5.22 -19.99 -4.29
C LYS A 131 -4.20 -20.66 -3.36
N LYS A 132 -3.21 -21.37 -3.92
CA LYS A 132 -2.18 -22.08 -3.14
C LYS A 132 -1.14 -21.14 -2.48
N TYR A 133 -0.95 -19.93 -2.99
CA TYR A 133 0.01 -18.96 -2.42
C TYR A 133 -0.59 -18.12 -1.27
N TYR A 134 -1.92 -17.99 -1.17
CA TYR A 134 -2.59 -17.28 -0.08
C TYR A 134 -2.87 -18.15 1.16
N ILE A 135 -2.55 -19.44 1.10
CA ILE A 135 -2.68 -20.38 2.25
C ILE A 135 -1.31 -20.57 2.94
N VAL A 136 -0.23 -20.07 2.35
CA VAL A 136 1.13 -20.12 2.90
C VAL A 136 1.72 -18.71 2.87
N THR A 137 1.13 -17.78 3.62
CA THR A 137 1.77 -16.54 4.11
C THR A 137 0.99 -16.00 5.29
#